data_AF-A0A7W6M8A4-F1
#
_entry.id   AF-A0A7W6M8A4-F1
#
_cell.length_a   1.000
_cell.length_b   1.000
_cell.length_c   1.000
_cell.angle_alpha   90.00
_cell.angle_beta   90.00
_cell.angle_gamma   90.00
#
_symmetry.space_group_name_H-M   'P 1'
#
loop_
_entity.id
_entity.type
_entity.pdbx_description
1 polymer ?
#
loop_
_entity_poly.entity_id
_entity_poly.type
_entity_poly.pdbx_seq_one_letter_code
_entity_poly.pdbx_strand_id
1 'polypeptide(L)' 'MDWTFLIGILAAFTLLIWVVFAFASKQMVEKRIDNPNARKSTLASDKSSHGKPADV' A
#
# COMPACT_ATOMS: atom_id res chain seq x y z
N MET A 1 23.37 -25.02 -15.58
CA MET A 1 22.93 -23.97 -14.62
C MET A 1 23.05 -24.54 -13.23
N ASP A 2 23.77 -23.88 -12.34
CA ASP A 2 23.89 -24.32 -10.95
C ASP A 2 22.61 -24.08 -10.17
N TRP A 3 22.34 -24.96 -9.21
CA TRP A 3 21.17 -24.86 -8.31
C TRP A 3 21.10 -23.49 -7.60
N THR A 4 22.26 -22.96 -7.24
CA THR A 4 22.42 -21.62 -6.65
C THR A 4 21.87 -20.51 -7.54
N PHE A 5 22.04 -20.63 -8.86
CA PHE A 5 21.55 -19.64 -9.82
C PHE A 5 20.02 -19.65 -9.91
N LEU A 6 19.41 -20.85 -9.91
CA LEU A 6 17.95 -21.00 -9.91
C LEU A 6 17.33 -20.43 -8.62
N ILE A 7 17.93 -20.72 -7.47
CA ILE A 7 17.48 -20.16 -6.18
C ILE A 7 17.63 -18.63 -6.17
N GLY A 8 18.74 -18.10 -6.69
CA GLY A 8 18.97 -16.65 -6.76
C GLY A 8 17.90 -15.93 -7.59
N ILE A 9 17.54 -16.48 -8.75
CA ILE A 9 16.46 -15.95 -9.59
C ILE A 9 15.12 -16.03 -8.86
N LEU A 10 14.80 -17.16 -8.22
CA LEU A 10 13.55 -17.31 -7.49
C LEU A 10 13.42 -16.29 -6.36
N ALA A 11 14.50 -16.07 -5.60
CA ALA A 11 14.53 -15.08 -4.53
C ALA A 11 14.34 -13.64 -5.04
N ALA A 12 14.97 -13.30 -6.17
CA ALA A 12 14.78 -11.97 -6.79
C ALA A 12 13.34 -11.76 -7.26
N PHE A 13 12.73 -12.78 -7.89
CA PHE A 13 11.35 -12.71 -8.35
C PHE A 13 10.35 -12.62 -7.19
N THR A 14 10.51 -13.41 -6.14
CA THR A 14 9.61 -13.35 -4.98
C THR A 14 9.63 -11.98 -4.32
N LEU A 15 10.82 -11.39 -4.16
CA LEU A 15 10.96 -10.04 -3.62
C LEU A 15 10.30 -9.00 -4.54
N LEU A 16 10.52 -9.09 -5.85
CA LEU A 16 9.92 -8.18 -6.82
C LEU A 16 8.39 -8.24 -6.80
N ILE A 17 7.81 -9.44 -6.74
CA ILE A 17 6.36 -9.64 -6.63
C ILE A 17 5.81 -8.94 -5.37
N TRP A 18 6.49 -9.10 -4.23
CA TRP A 18 6.09 -8.46 -2.98
C TRP A 18 6.17 -6.94 -3.03
N VAL A 19 7.20 -6.38 -3.68
CA VAL A 19 7.33 -4.92 -3.86
C VAL A 19 6.19 -4.37 -4.72
N VAL A 20 5.88 -5.03 -5.85
CA VAL A 20 4.77 -4.62 -6.72
C VAL A 20 3.44 -4.73 -5.99
N PHE A 21 3.23 -5.80 -5.23
CA PHE A 21 2.02 -5.98 -4.41
C PHE A 21 1.88 -4.88 -3.36
N ALA A 22 2.95 -4.56 -2.63
CA ALA A 22 2.95 -3.48 -1.64
C ALA A 22 2.64 -2.12 -2.28
N PHE A 23 3.22 -1.85 -3.46
CA PHE A 23 2.98 -0.61 -4.20
C PHE A 23 1.53 -0.50 -4.70
N ALA A 24 0.98 -1.57 -5.28
CA ALA A 24 -0.41 -1.60 -5.73
C ALA A 24 -1.40 -1.45 -4.55
N SER A 25 -1.11 -2.10 -3.42
CA SER A 25 -1.89 -1.98 -2.19
C SER A 25 -1.88 -0.53 -1.67
N LYS A 26 -0.72 0.12 -1.64
CA LYS A 26 -0.59 1.54 -1.28
C LYS A 26 -1.45 2.44 -2.18
N GLN A 27 -1.35 2.28 -3.50
CA GLN A 27 -2.17 3.07 -4.43
C GLN A 27 -3.67 2.85 -4.23
N MET A 28 -4.08 1.61 -3.94
CA MET A 28 -5.47 1.29 -3.69
C MET A 28 -5.98 1.94 -2.39
N VAL A 29 -5.12 2.03 -1.36
CA VAL A 29 -5.43 2.75 -0.11
C VAL A 29 -5.52 4.25 -0.36
N GLU A 30 -4.57 4.85 -1.07
CA GLU A 30 -4.59 6.28 -1.42
C GLU A 30 -5.86 6.65 -2.19
N LYS A 31 -6.24 5.85 -3.20
CA LYS A 31 -7.49 6.04 -3.95
C LYS A 31 -8.75 5.96 -3.06
N ARG A 32 -8.72 5.23 -1.95
CA ARG A 32 -9.82 5.16 -0.98
C ARG A 32 -9.84 6.35 -0.02
N ILE A 33 -8.72 7.01 0.21
CA ILE A 33 -8.64 8.25 1.01
C ILE A 33 -9.41 9.37 0.29
N ASP A 34 -9.20 9.51 -1.02
CA ASP A 34 -9.81 10.56 -1.83
C ASP A 34 -11.23 10.24 -2.31
N ASN A 35 -11.73 9.02 -2.08
CA ASN A 35 -13.08 8.63 -2.46
C ASN A 35 -14.09 8.98 -1.35
N PRO A 36 -15.02 9.94 -1.58
CA PRO A 36 -16.01 10.35 -0.57
C PRO A 36 -17.08 9.28 -0.31
N ASN A 37 -17.26 8.30 -1.20
CA ASN A 37 -18.25 7.25 -1.08
C ASN A 37 -17.69 5.94 -0.49
N ALA A 38 -16.40 5.90 -0.13
CA ALA A 38 -15.82 4.72 0.51
C ALA A 38 -16.26 4.64 1.98
N ARG A 39 -16.72 3.46 2.44
CA ARG A 39 -16.99 3.19 3.86
C ARG A 39 -15.66 3.23 4.63
N LYS A 40 -15.32 4.40 5.18
CA LYS A 40 -14.12 4.60 6.01
C LYS A 40 -14.38 4.03 7.42
N SER A 41 -13.33 3.50 8.06
CA SER A 41 -13.37 3.18 9.49
C SER A 41 -13.55 4.47 10.29
N THR A 42 -14.18 4.42 11.47
CA THR A 42 -14.38 5.60 12.33
C THR A 42 -13.07 6.32 12.65
N LEU A 43 -11.96 5.58 12.79
CA LEU A 43 -10.60 6.10 13.01
C LEU A 43 -9.95 6.75 11.76
N ALA A 44 -10.52 6.50 10.57
CA ALA A 44 -10.06 7.05 9.29
C ALA A 44 -11.02 8.11 8.72
N SER A 45 -12.10 8.41 9.44
CA SER A 45 -13.02 9.50 9.12
C SER A 45 -12.43 10.85 9.53
N ASP A 46 -11.72 10.89 10.66
CA ASP A 46 -10.90 12.03 11.06
C ASP A 46 -9.49 11.87 10.52
N LYS A 47 -9.24 12.52 9.38
CA LYS A 47 -8.17 13.52 9.23
C LYS A 47 -7.92 13.78 7.75
N SER A 48 -8.41 14.93 7.29
CA SER A 48 -7.75 15.65 6.20
C SER A 48 -6.42 16.19 6.74
N SER A 49 -5.28 15.83 6.14
CA SER A 49 -3.97 16.38 6.53
C SER A 49 -3.80 17.88 6.23
N HIS A 50 -4.79 18.50 5.59
CA HIS A 50 -4.87 19.93 5.29
C HIS A 50 -5.95 20.66 6.13
N GLY A 51 -6.60 19.97 7.06
CA GLY A 51 -7.55 20.60 8.00
C GLY A 51 -6.81 21.35 9.11
N LYS A 52 -7.31 22.53 9.49
CA LYS A 52 -6.80 23.31 10.63
C LYS A 52 -6.77 22.43 11.90
N PRO A 53 -5.74 22.56 12.76
CA PRO A 53 -5.59 21.75 13.95
C PRO A 53 -6.51 22.29 15.05
N ALA A 54 -7.81 22.12 14.90
CA ALA A 54 -8.81 22.34 15.94
C ALA A 54 -10.19 21.99 15.37
N ASP A 55 -10.51 20.71 15.26
CA ASP A 55 -11.76 20.25 15.85
C ASP A 55 -11.59 18.78 16.21
N VAL A 56 -12.10 18.45 17.39
CA VAL A 56 -11.83 17.26 18.22
C VAL A 56 -12.11 15.93 17.54
#